data_AF-A0A845ZL75-F1
#
_entry.id   AF-A0A845ZL75-F1
#
_cell.length_a   1.000
_cell.length_b   1.000
_cell.length_c   1.000
_cell.angle_alpha   90.00
_cell.angle_beta   90.00
_cell.angle_gamma   90.00
#
_symmetry.space_group_name_H-M   'P 1'
#
loop_
_entity.id
_entity.type
_entity.pdbx_description
1 polymer ?
#
loop_
_entity_poly.entity_id
_entity_poly.type
_entity_poly.pdbx_seq_one_letter_code
_entity_poly.pdbx_strand_id
1 'polypeptide(L)'
;MTKKLASTVRRLLISILGDGKFHADSHQPRVRFRSLVCNMSRCYPVFRLIHSSLLKKTLSLGNYGHADEVLLAILALLGRFYDIPEYLLFYSRHPKQSVQVYSKNGENDDYEYPQWWYPANQEKIMFPRWKIFSEYCRAISQAQVSLSDRFGCYFDALNYLRGSWIYLVKEVIRPVSQFCHLE
;
A
#
# COMPACT_ATOMS: atom_id res chain seq x y z
N MET A 1 -22.27 -20.32 25.69
CA MET A 1 -22.17 -19.85 24.29
C MET A 1 -20.89 -19.02 24.01
N THR A 2 -19.79 -19.25 24.74
CA THR A 2 -18.69 -18.26 24.85
C THR A 2 -17.36 -18.69 24.20
N LYS A 3 -17.04 -19.99 24.19
CA LYS A 3 -15.76 -20.50 23.64
C LYS A 3 -15.74 -20.56 22.11
N LYS A 4 -16.87 -20.91 21.48
CA LYS A 4 -16.99 -21.02 20.02
C LYS A 4 -16.90 -19.64 19.37
N LEU A 5 -17.62 -18.65 19.92
CA LEU A 5 -17.55 -17.26 19.47
C LEU A 5 -16.15 -16.66 19.66
N ALA A 6 -15.50 -16.87 20.81
CA ALA A 6 -14.12 -16.44 21.03
C ALA A 6 -13.13 -17.11 20.05
N SER A 7 -13.30 -18.40 19.74
CA SER A 7 -12.44 -19.10 18.76
C SER A 7 -12.66 -18.64 17.32
N THR A 8 -13.91 -18.30 16.98
CA THR A 8 -14.29 -17.77 15.66
C THR A 8 -13.79 -16.34 15.50
N VAL A 9 -13.93 -15.50 16.53
CA VAL A 9 -13.37 -14.14 16.58
C VAL A 9 -11.85 -14.19 16.53
N ARG A 10 -11.20 -15.12 17.22
CA ARG A 10 -9.73 -15.30 17.15
C ARG A 10 -9.27 -15.77 15.78
N ARG A 11 -9.97 -16.69 15.12
CA ARG A 11 -9.69 -17.10 13.72
C ARG A 11 -9.94 -15.97 12.72
N LEU A 12 -11.01 -15.19 12.90
CA LEU A 12 -11.29 -14.01 12.09
C LEU A 12 -10.24 -12.93 12.31
N LEU A 13 -9.77 -12.71 13.54
CA LEU A 13 -8.68 -11.78 13.86
C LEU A 13 -7.35 -12.21 13.24
N ILE A 14 -6.98 -13.50 13.31
CA ILE A 14 -5.78 -14.04 12.64
C ILE A 14 -5.91 -13.88 11.11
N SER A 15 -7.09 -14.15 10.53
CA SER A 15 -7.37 -13.94 9.11
C SER A 15 -7.34 -12.45 8.69
N ILE A 16 -7.74 -11.53 9.57
CA ILE A 16 -7.68 -10.06 9.39
C ILE A 16 -6.26 -9.52 9.59
N LEU A 17 -5.41 -10.24 10.32
CA LEU A 17 -3.99 -9.93 10.50
C LEU A 17 -3.08 -10.56 9.45
N GLY A 18 -3.61 -11.42 8.57
CA GLY A 18 -2.95 -11.90 7.35
C GLY A 18 -1.48 -12.25 7.57
N ASP A 19 -1.24 -13.49 8.01
CA ASP A 19 0.03 -14.17 8.30
C ASP A 19 1.15 -14.00 7.24
N GLY A 20 1.64 -12.78 7.04
CA GLY A 20 2.96 -12.49 6.50
C GLY A 20 3.77 -11.92 7.64
N LYS A 21 4.91 -12.52 7.97
CA LYS A 21 5.84 -11.95 8.96
C LYS A 21 6.20 -10.53 8.52
N PHE A 22 5.58 -9.55 9.15
CA PHE A 22 5.78 -8.14 8.90
C PHE A 22 7.12 -7.75 9.54
N HIS A 23 8.21 -7.89 8.79
CA HIS A 23 9.57 -7.62 9.27
C HIS A 23 9.90 -6.11 9.30
N ALA A 24 8.93 -5.29 9.67
CA ALA A 24 9.07 -3.84 9.70
C ALA A 24 9.81 -3.34 10.95
N ASP A 25 10.11 -4.22 11.90
CA ASP A 25 10.97 -3.99 13.06
C ASP A 25 12.46 -4.28 12.78
N SER A 26 12.77 -4.91 11.64
CA SER A 26 14.13 -5.30 11.27
C SER A 26 15.11 -4.13 11.31
N HIS A 27 16.34 -4.37 11.76
CA HIS A 27 17.40 -3.37 11.70
C HIS A 27 17.82 -3.00 10.26
N GLN A 28 17.60 -3.90 9.30
CA GLN A 28 17.96 -3.68 7.90
C GLN A 28 16.85 -2.94 7.15
N PRO A 29 17.10 -1.72 6.62
CA PRO A 29 16.09 -0.93 5.90
C PRO A 29 15.48 -1.66 4.72
N ARG A 30 16.30 -2.40 3.96
CA ARG A 30 15.83 -3.20 2.82
C ARG A 30 14.80 -4.24 3.23
N VAL A 31 15.03 -4.96 4.34
CA VAL A 31 14.11 -6.00 4.82
C VAL A 31 12.76 -5.38 5.17
N ARG A 32 12.76 -4.22 5.85
CA ARG A 32 11.54 -3.49 6.18
C ARG A 32 10.80 -3.04 4.91
N PHE A 33 11.51 -2.40 3.98
CA PHE A 33 10.96 -1.93 2.72
C PHE A 33 10.35 -3.08 1.91
N ARG A 34 11.09 -4.17 1.70
CA ARG A 34 10.61 -5.37 0.99
C ARG A 34 9.38 -5.99 1.65
N SER A 35 9.33 -6.02 2.98
CA SER A 35 8.17 -6.56 3.70
C SER A 35 6.89 -5.77 3.42
N LEU A 36 7.01 -4.46 3.20
CA LEU A 36 5.87 -3.61 2.86
C LEU A 36 5.50 -3.69 1.39
N VAL A 37 6.48 -3.63 0.50
CA VAL A 37 6.23 -3.57 -0.94
C VAL A 37 5.78 -4.90 -1.52
N CYS A 38 6.28 -6.03 -1.00
CA CYS A 38 6.00 -7.34 -1.59
C CYS A 38 4.99 -8.18 -0.81
N ASN A 39 4.80 -7.92 0.49
CA ASN A 39 4.03 -8.81 1.36
C ASN A 39 2.86 -8.13 2.08
N MET A 40 2.70 -6.81 1.93
CA MET A 40 1.62 -6.10 2.60
C MET A 40 0.29 -6.34 1.88
N SER A 41 -0.65 -6.96 2.59
CA SER A 41 -2.02 -7.14 2.10
C SER A 41 -3.00 -6.10 2.62
N ARG A 42 -2.66 -5.37 3.70
CA ARG A 42 -3.56 -4.41 4.36
C ARG A 42 -2.82 -3.24 4.99
N CYS A 43 -3.24 -2.03 4.66
CA CYS A 43 -2.59 -0.78 5.09
C CYS A 43 -2.93 -0.33 6.52
N TYR A 44 -3.41 -1.23 7.40
CA TYR A 44 -3.74 -0.86 8.78
C TYR A 44 -2.62 -0.18 9.57
N PRO A 45 -1.32 -0.43 9.31
CA PRO A 45 -0.26 0.31 9.98
C PRO A 45 -0.34 1.83 9.79
N VAL A 46 -1.08 2.34 8.79
CA VAL A 46 -1.27 3.79 8.59
C VAL A 46 -2.02 4.45 9.76
N PHE A 47 -2.86 3.71 10.48
CA PHE A 47 -3.64 4.20 11.63
C PHE A 47 -2.86 4.16 12.96
N ARG A 48 -1.59 3.80 12.93
CA ARG A 48 -0.74 3.72 14.13
C ARG A 48 -0.19 5.10 14.51
N LEU A 49 0.45 5.16 15.67
CA LEU A 49 1.17 6.35 16.09
C LEU A 49 2.44 6.53 15.25
N ILE A 50 2.53 7.68 14.58
CA ILE A 50 3.67 8.06 13.74
C ILE A 50 4.30 9.31 14.33
N HIS A 51 5.61 9.29 14.51
CA HIS A 51 6.33 10.47 14.98
C HIS A 51 6.20 11.61 13.96
N SER A 52 5.71 12.77 14.38
CA SER A 52 5.39 13.88 13.48
C SER A 52 6.61 14.38 12.70
N SER A 53 7.81 14.34 13.29
CA SER A 53 9.04 14.74 12.60
C SER A 53 9.44 13.77 11.48
N LEU A 54 9.04 12.49 11.56
CA LEU A 54 9.26 11.52 10.48
C LEU A 54 8.21 11.70 9.39
N LEU A 55 6.95 11.92 9.77
CA LEU A 55 5.87 12.18 8.81
C LEU A 55 6.15 13.44 7.98
N LYS A 56 6.73 14.49 8.58
CA LYS A 56 7.15 15.70 7.84
C LYS A 56 8.28 15.47 6.82
N LYS A 57 9.04 14.37 6.96
CA LYS A 57 10.07 13.96 5.98
C LYS A 57 9.48 13.12 4.86
N THR A 58 8.24 12.63 5.01
CA THR A 58 7.58 11.90 3.95
C THR A 58 7.02 12.87 2.93
N LEU A 59 6.61 12.28 1.83
CA LEU A 59 5.96 12.97 0.73
C LEU A 59 4.49 13.15 1.12
N SER A 60 3.84 14.21 0.63
CA SER A 60 2.40 14.34 0.82
C SER A 60 1.73 13.07 0.30
N LEU A 61 0.72 12.59 1.02
CA LEU A 61 -0.09 11.46 0.58
C LEU A 61 -0.62 11.79 -0.82
N GLY A 62 -0.33 10.91 -1.77
CA GLY A 62 -0.66 11.13 -3.17
C GLY A 62 -2.16 10.98 -3.43
N ASN A 63 -2.64 11.61 -4.50
CA ASN A 63 -4.03 11.54 -4.93
C ASN A 63 -4.31 10.31 -5.83
N TYR A 64 -3.74 9.15 -5.49
CA TYR A 64 -3.86 7.91 -6.25
C TYR A 64 -4.16 6.73 -5.30
N GLY A 65 -4.71 5.65 -5.84
CA GLY A 65 -5.00 4.44 -5.06
C GLY A 65 -3.70 3.87 -4.46
N HIS A 66 -3.77 3.27 -3.27
CA HIS A 66 -2.61 2.71 -2.57
C HIS A 66 -1.55 3.73 -2.11
N ALA A 67 -1.88 5.02 -2.02
CA ALA A 67 -0.96 6.02 -1.44
C ALA A 67 -0.52 5.69 0.00
N ASP A 68 -1.38 5.02 0.78
CA ASP A 68 -1.04 4.56 2.13
C ASP A 68 0.10 3.53 2.13
N GLU A 69 0.15 2.63 1.13
CA GLU A 69 1.24 1.65 0.99
C GLU A 69 2.57 2.35 0.74
N VAL A 70 2.54 3.36 -0.13
CA VAL A 70 3.71 4.19 -0.44
C VAL A 70 4.19 4.92 0.80
N LEU A 71 3.28 5.54 1.57
CA LEU A 71 3.62 6.20 2.82
C LEU A 71 4.29 5.24 3.80
N LEU A 72 3.73 4.04 3.99
CA LEU A 72 4.31 3.05 4.88
C LEU A 72 5.69 2.61 4.41
N ALA A 73 5.89 2.38 3.11
CA ALA A 73 7.19 2.00 2.55
C ALA A 73 8.25 3.09 2.78
N ILE A 74 7.88 4.37 2.64
CA ILE A 74 8.76 5.50 2.97
C ILE A 74 9.12 5.47 4.47
N LEU A 75 8.12 5.30 5.34
CA LEU A 75 8.34 5.24 6.78
C LEU A 75 9.25 4.08 7.18
N ALA A 76 9.17 2.94 6.50
CA ALA A 76 10.09 1.82 6.72
C ALA A 76 11.53 2.12 6.32
N LEU A 77 11.76 2.94 5.29
CA LEU A 77 13.11 3.41 4.97
C LEU A 77 13.63 4.38 6.04
N LEU A 78 12.75 5.22 6.60
CA LEU A 78 13.11 6.19 7.64
C LEU A 78 13.34 5.58 9.02
N GLY A 79 12.65 4.49 9.37
CA GLY A 79 12.69 3.93 10.71
C GLY A 79 12.06 2.55 10.84
N ARG A 80 12.14 2.02 12.05
CA ARG A 80 11.55 0.73 12.43
C ARG A 80 10.14 0.94 12.95
N PHE A 81 9.27 -0.01 12.64
CA PHE A 81 7.97 -0.12 13.27
C PHE A 81 8.13 -0.91 14.57
N TYR A 82 7.47 -0.46 15.62
CA TYR A 82 7.39 -1.18 16.88
C TYR A 82 5.97 -1.71 17.03
N ASP A 83 5.82 -3.01 17.19
CA ASP A 83 4.54 -3.66 17.48
C ASP A 83 4.36 -3.72 19.00
N ILE A 84 3.21 -3.24 19.45
CA ILE A 84 2.73 -3.46 20.81
C ILE A 84 1.83 -4.71 20.81
N PRO A 85 1.83 -5.51 21.89
CA PRO A 85 1.02 -6.72 21.95
C PRO A 85 -0.49 -6.45 22.05
N GLU A 86 -0.89 -5.23 22.42
CA GLU A 86 -2.29 -4.85 22.58
C GLU A 86 -2.99 -4.51 21.25
N TYR A 87 -4.20 -5.04 21.09
CA TYR A 87 -5.06 -4.71 19.95
C TYR A 87 -5.86 -3.44 20.23
N LEU A 88 -5.33 -2.30 19.80
CA LEU A 88 -5.95 -0.98 20.03
C LEU A 88 -6.82 -0.48 18.87
N LEU A 89 -6.70 -1.07 17.68
CA LEU A 89 -7.49 -0.69 16.50
C LEU A 89 -8.71 -1.60 16.34
N PHE A 90 -9.90 -1.03 16.49
CA PHE A 90 -11.16 -1.70 16.16
C PHE A 90 -11.70 -1.14 14.85
N TYR A 91 -11.58 -1.93 13.78
CA TYR A 91 -12.08 -1.57 12.46
C TYR A 91 -13.45 -2.21 12.22
N SER A 92 -14.45 -1.39 11.91
CA SER A 92 -15.76 -1.87 11.46
C SER A 92 -15.71 -2.19 9.97
N ARG A 93 -16.30 -3.30 9.54
CA ARG A 93 -16.42 -3.66 8.11
C ARG A 93 -17.88 -3.60 7.69
N HIS A 94 -18.22 -2.84 6.65
CA HIS A 94 -19.59 -2.73 6.15
C HIS A 94 -19.66 -2.64 4.62
N PRO A 95 -20.78 -3.05 3.98
CA PRO A 95 -20.89 -3.09 2.52
C PRO A 95 -20.69 -1.76 1.81
N LYS A 96 -20.99 -0.64 2.49
CA LYS A 96 -20.86 0.72 1.95
C LYS A 96 -19.45 1.34 2.04
N GLN A 97 -18.43 0.57 2.44
CA GLN A 97 -17.05 1.09 2.50
C GLN A 97 -16.48 1.24 1.10
N SER A 98 -15.65 2.25 0.86
CA SER A 98 -15.01 2.48 -0.45
C SER A 98 -14.36 1.22 -1.01
N VAL A 99 -13.58 0.50 -0.20
CA VAL A 99 -12.95 -0.78 -0.58
C VAL A 99 -13.98 -1.85 -0.95
N GLN A 100 -15.17 -1.86 -0.37
CA GLN A 100 -16.21 -2.84 -0.69
C GLN A 100 -17.04 -2.43 -1.92
N VAL A 101 -17.26 -1.13 -2.09
CA VAL A 101 -18.01 -0.57 -3.22
C VAL A 101 -17.23 -0.70 -4.53
N TYR A 102 -15.91 -0.48 -4.49
CA TYR A 102 -15.04 -0.51 -5.67
C TYR A 102 -14.21 -1.80 -5.80
N SER A 103 -14.41 -2.78 -4.92
CA SER A 103 -13.77 -4.09 -5.10
C SER A 103 -14.57 -4.95 -6.08
N LYS A 104 -13.95 -5.30 -7.20
CA LYS A 104 -14.45 -6.29 -8.15
C LYS A 104 -13.58 -7.55 -7.99
N ASN A 105 -14.19 -8.69 -7.65
CA ASN A 105 -13.50 -9.98 -7.43
C ASN A 105 -12.38 -9.95 -6.37
N GLY A 106 -12.48 -9.08 -5.35
CA GLY A 106 -11.49 -8.99 -4.27
C GLY A 106 -10.34 -8.02 -4.53
N GLU A 107 -10.33 -7.33 -5.68
CA GLU A 107 -9.36 -6.28 -6.03
C GLU A 107 -10.08 -4.94 -6.19
N ASN A 108 -9.49 -3.86 -5.68
CA ASN A 108 -10.03 -2.52 -5.91
C ASN A 108 -9.78 -2.09 -7.36
N ASP A 109 -10.76 -1.43 -7.97
CA ASP A 109 -10.57 -0.79 -9.26
C ASP A 109 -9.62 0.41 -9.11
N ASP A 110 -8.40 0.29 -9.63
CA ASP A 110 -7.33 1.30 -9.54
C ASP A 110 -7.72 2.69 -10.13
N TYR A 111 -8.85 2.79 -10.85
CA TYR A 111 -9.35 4.03 -11.47
C TYR A 111 -10.58 4.60 -10.81
N GLU A 112 -11.56 3.76 -10.49
CA GLU A 112 -12.79 4.20 -9.83
C GLU A 112 -12.55 4.44 -8.33
N TYR A 113 -11.75 3.60 -7.67
CA TYR A 113 -11.48 3.71 -6.23
C TYR A 113 -10.87 5.06 -5.83
N PRO A 114 -9.85 5.62 -6.52
CA PRO A 114 -9.31 6.93 -6.18
C PRO A 114 -10.32 8.08 -6.31
N GLN A 115 -11.36 7.94 -7.15
CA GLN A 115 -12.37 8.98 -7.35
C GLN A 115 -13.26 9.19 -6.13
N TRP A 116 -13.41 8.16 -5.27
CA TRP A 116 -14.10 8.29 -3.99
C TRP A 116 -13.47 9.37 -3.10
N TRP A 117 -12.15 9.46 -3.12
CA TRP A 117 -11.38 10.41 -2.32
C TRP A 117 -11.07 11.70 -3.09
N TYR A 118 -10.90 11.60 -4.41
CA TYR A 118 -10.48 12.70 -5.27
C TYR A 118 -11.35 12.76 -6.53
N PRO A 119 -12.51 13.44 -6.50
CA PRO A 119 -13.42 13.54 -7.64
C PRO A 119 -12.76 14.12 -8.90
N ALA A 120 -11.77 15.01 -8.73
CA ALA A 120 -10.97 15.59 -9.81
C ALA A 120 -10.14 14.58 -10.63
N ASN A 121 -10.12 13.30 -10.24
CA ASN A 121 -9.49 12.22 -11.00
C ASN A 121 -10.42 11.58 -12.05
N GLN A 122 -11.71 11.91 -12.08
CA GLN A 122 -12.67 11.34 -13.05
C GLN A 122 -12.31 11.61 -14.51
N GLU A 123 -11.72 12.77 -14.78
CA GLU A 123 -11.40 13.22 -16.14
C GLU A 123 -9.90 13.04 -16.50
N LYS A 124 -9.13 12.41 -15.60
CA LYS A 124 -7.68 12.31 -15.76
C LYS A 124 -7.29 10.92 -16.24
N ILE A 125 -6.41 10.91 -17.24
CA ILE A 125 -5.64 9.71 -17.56
C ILE A 125 -4.64 9.49 -16.42
N MET A 126 -4.82 8.40 -15.69
CA MET A 126 -3.96 8.03 -14.58
C MET A 126 -3.20 6.76 -14.89
N PHE A 127 -1.98 6.70 -14.35
CA PHE A 127 -1.12 5.52 -14.36
C PHE A 127 -0.74 5.14 -12.91
N PRO A 128 -1.68 4.68 -12.07
CA PRO A 128 -1.44 4.42 -10.65
C PRO A 128 -0.22 3.56 -10.36
N ARG A 129 -0.02 2.44 -11.07
CA ARG A 129 1.09 1.52 -10.83
C ARG A 129 2.44 2.13 -11.21
N TRP A 130 2.50 2.85 -12.33
CA TRP A 130 3.68 3.63 -12.70
C TRP A 130 3.98 4.72 -11.66
N LYS A 131 2.94 5.40 -11.17
CA LYS A 131 3.06 6.43 -10.14
C LYS A 131 3.61 5.84 -8.84
N ILE A 132 3.05 4.75 -8.33
CA ILE A 132 3.52 4.04 -7.13
C ILE A 132 5.01 3.67 -7.28
N PHE A 133 5.39 3.09 -8.42
CA PHE A 133 6.78 2.74 -8.68
C PHE A 133 7.70 3.96 -8.67
N SER A 134 7.30 5.06 -9.31
CA SER A 134 8.07 6.31 -9.31
C SER A 134 8.27 6.86 -7.88
N GLU A 135 7.25 6.75 -7.02
CA GLU A 135 7.32 7.18 -5.63
C GLU A 135 8.23 6.27 -4.80
N TYR A 136 8.23 4.96 -5.04
CA TYR A 136 9.22 4.05 -4.45
C TYR A 136 10.64 4.43 -4.87
N CYS A 137 10.89 4.63 -6.17
CA CYS A 137 12.21 5.04 -6.65
C CYS A 137 12.68 6.35 -6.00
N ARG A 138 11.77 7.32 -5.87
CA ARG A 138 12.04 8.60 -5.23
C ARG A 138 12.31 8.47 -3.73
N ALA A 139 11.55 7.64 -3.04
CA ALA A 139 11.76 7.35 -1.63
C ALA A 139 13.14 6.70 -1.40
N ILE A 140 13.49 5.70 -2.22
CA ILE A 140 14.78 5.00 -2.15
C ILE A 140 15.92 5.97 -2.46
N SER A 141 15.76 6.88 -3.43
CA SER A 141 16.80 7.85 -3.79
C SER A 141 17.07 8.86 -2.66
N GLN A 142 16.06 9.21 -1.88
CA GLN A 142 16.18 10.16 -0.76
C GLN A 142 16.52 9.49 0.58
N ALA A 143 16.39 8.16 0.70
CA ALA A 143 16.60 7.45 1.94
C ALA A 143 18.08 7.47 2.40
N GLN A 144 18.30 7.59 3.71
CA GLN A 144 19.62 7.49 4.33
C GLN A 144 19.95 6.01 4.60
N VAL A 145 20.29 5.27 3.55
CA VAL A 145 20.62 3.83 3.61
C VAL A 145 21.95 3.54 2.91
N SER A 146 22.56 2.39 3.23
CA SER A 146 23.78 1.92 2.57
C SER A 146 23.57 1.75 1.05
N LEU A 147 24.65 1.81 0.26
CA LEU A 147 24.54 1.58 -1.19
C LEU A 147 24.02 0.18 -1.51
N SER A 148 24.44 -0.83 -0.75
CA SER A 148 23.95 -2.21 -0.91
C SER A 148 22.45 -2.31 -0.64
N ASP A 149 21.97 -1.72 0.47
CA ASP A 149 20.53 -1.68 0.77
C ASP A 149 19.75 -0.92 -0.30
N ARG A 150 20.32 0.19 -0.81
CA ARG A 150 19.70 1.01 -1.87
C ARG A 150 19.49 0.20 -3.14
N PHE A 151 20.51 -0.48 -3.65
CA PHE A 151 20.38 -1.34 -4.82
C PHE A 151 19.39 -2.48 -4.57
N GLY A 152 19.43 -3.06 -3.37
CA GLY A 152 18.46 -4.08 -2.96
C GLY A 152 17.02 -3.58 -2.96
N CYS A 153 16.76 -2.37 -2.45
CA CYS A 153 15.44 -1.76 -2.45
C CYS A 153 14.95 -1.47 -3.87
N TYR A 154 15.82 -0.99 -4.77
CA TYR A 154 15.45 -0.81 -6.17
C TYR A 154 15.09 -2.14 -6.84
N PHE A 155 15.86 -3.20 -6.57
CA PHE A 155 15.54 -4.53 -7.05
C PHE A 155 14.19 -5.04 -6.50
N ASP A 156 13.90 -4.79 -5.23
CA ASP A 156 12.63 -5.15 -4.61
C ASP A 156 11.45 -4.34 -5.23
N ALA A 157 11.63 -3.05 -5.52
CA ALA A 157 10.66 -2.21 -6.22
C ALA A 157 10.44 -2.67 -7.69
N LEU A 158 11.49 -3.09 -8.39
CA LEU A 158 11.39 -3.66 -9.73
C LEU A 158 10.65 -5.00 -9.72
N ASN A 159 10.85 -5.83 -8.70
CA ASN A 159 10.09 -7.07 -8.55
C ASN A 159 8.61 -6.82 -8.31
N TYR A 160 8.26 -5.79 -7.53
CA TYR A 160 6.88 -5.34 -7.39
C TYR A 160 6.27 -4.92 -8.74
N LEU A 161 7.01 -4.12 -9.51
CA LEU A 161 6.57 -3.68 -10.84
C LEU A 161 6.37 -4.88 -11.78
N ARG A 162 7.32 -5.83 -11.78
CA ARG A 162 7.24 -7.08 -12.54
C ARG A 162 6.07 -7.95 -12.12
N GLY A 163 5.76 -8.05 -10.83
CA GLY A 163 4.57 -8.75 -10.34
C GLY A 163 3.26 -8.09 -10.77
N SER A 164 3.29 -6.78 -10.98
CA SER A 164 2.13 -5.96 -11.38
C SER A 164 2.02 -5.75 -12.90
N TRP A 165 2.80 -6.48 -13.72
CA TRP A 165 2.95 -6.21 -15.15
C TRP A 165 1.63 -6.19 -15.93
N ILE A 166 0.68 -7.06 -15.56
CA ILE A 166 -0.62 -7.13 -16.23
C ILE A 166 -1.45 -5.86 -16.01
N TYR A 167 -1.32 -5.22 -14.84
CA TYR A 167 -1.97 -3.95 -14.56
C TYR A 167 -1.30 -2.80 -15.32
N LEU A 168 0.03 -2.79 -15.43
CA LEU A 168 0.74 -1.80 -16.25
C LEU A 168 0.28 -1.83 -17.71
N VAL A 169 0.09 -3.03 -18.27
CA VAL A 169 -0.42 -3.18 -19.65
C VAL A 169 -1.86 -2.66 -19.75
N LYS A 170 -2.74 -3.01 -18.80
CA LYS A 170 -4.09 -2.45 -18.74
C LYS A 170 -4.08 -0.92 -18.65
N GLU A 171 -3.13 -0.35 -17.91
CA GLU A 171 -2.99 1.09 -17.76
C GLU A 171 -2.59 1.80 -19.05
N VAL A 172 -1.88 1.12 -19.95
CA VAL A 172 -1.53 1.67 -21.27
C VAL A 172 -2.67 1.49 -22.27
N ILE A 173 -3.43 0.40 -22.20
CA ILE A 173 -4.52 0.10 -23.15
C ILE A 173 -5.77 0.96 -22.91
N ARG A 174 -6.15 1.20 -21.64
CA ARG A 174 -7.39 1.92 -21.29
C ARG A 174 -7.45 3.39 -21.77
N PRO A 175 -6.36 4.17 -21.70
CA PRO A 175 -6.32 5.52 -22.30
C PRO A 175 -6.47 5.47 -23.81
N VAL A 176 -5.87 4.48 -24.48
CA VAL A 176 -5.98 4.32 -25.94
C VAL A 176 -7.43 4.06 -26.36
N SER A 177 -8.20 3.27 -25.60
CA SER A 177 -9.63 3.08 -25.88
C SER A 177 -10.48 4.32 -25.57
N GLN A 178 -10.09 5.16 -24.60
CA GLN A 178 -10.75 6.45 -24.36
C GLN A 178 -10.50 7.44 -25.52
N PHE A 179 -9.30 7.44 -26.11
CA PHE A 179 -9.00 8.23 -27.30
C PHE A 179 -9.76 7.75 -28.54
N CYS A 180 -9.89 6.44 -28.76
CA CYS A 180 -10.63 5.90 -29.91
C CYS A 180 -12.16 6.09 -29.86
N HIS A 181 -12.73 6.47 -28.71
CA HIS A 181 -14.17 6.80 -28.57
C HIS A 181 -14.44 8.31 -28.60
N LEU A 182 -13.40 9.14 -28.77
CA LEU A 182 -13.48 10.60 -28.90
C LEU A 182 -13.36 11.06 -30.37
N GLU A 183 -13.29 10.12 -31.32
CA GLU A 183 -13.46 10.33 -32.77
C GLU A 183 -14.85 9.86 -33.22
#